data_AF-A0A4Y9ZXZ6-F1
#
_entry.id   AF-A0A4Y9ZXZ6-F1
#
_cell.length_a   1.000
_cell.length_b   1.000
_cell.length_c   1.000
_cell.angle_alpha   90.00
_cell.angle_beta   90.00
_cell.angle_gamma   90.00
#
_symmetry.space_group_name_H-M   'P 1'
#
loop_
_entity.id
_entity.type
_entity.pdbx_description
1 polymer ?
#
loop_
_entity_poly.entity_id
_entity_poly.type
_entity_poly.pdbx_seq_one_letter_code
_entity_poly.pdbx_strand_id
1 'polypeptide(L)'
;MRLLEESRELRQAIRESFGSSSAEMTEFLQATDAMGLLVDRFAHRSPIILNAFEWLSVIRQLVKERKKGLLACGILTELIEAHMVMAEYVRGRRSDRKLALDQIKPRPSLVEDLTCLETADWCLKWFTDSCMWKRINREASGSDFSSPFFPVRALLALMLHELVNARTRREKRVDEVERELAEHIGARLVEKMVQWRKDGGAGEWTKYVARTDDSPTALTLLQAITFAFTAHASKLSGDAPSYALLLTSSPSSQNFASTTVVMLLGSDDKRVKEVGDELKKQFKTLKGGGRGPRWSGKSVGVWLADREGKVASLALTQPSAARGAEIRVYDSAECTEAS
;
A
#
# COMPACT_ATOMS: atom_id res chain seq x y z
N MET A 1 17.46 36.76 25.96
CA MET A 1 17.53 36.09 27.28
C MET A 1 16.62 34.87 27.36
N ARG A 2 15.28 34.99 27.47
CA ARG A 2 14.38 33.82 27.58
C ARG A 2 14.54 32.76 26.47
N LEU A 3 14.73 33.14 25.21
CA LEU A 3 14.97 32.19 24.11
C LEU A 3 16.30 31.44 24.23
N LEU A 4 17.34 32.09 24.76
CA LEU A 4 18.64 31.45 24.97
C LEU A 4 18.57 30.43 26.11
N GLU A 5 17.82 30.76 27.17
CA GLU A 5 17.48 29.85 28.27
C GLU A 5 16.74 28.61 27.75
N GLU A 6 15.66 28.84 27.01
CA GLU A 6 14.81 27.75 26.50
C GLU A 6 15.50 26.91 25.41
N SER A 7 16.40 27.51 24.62
CA SER A 7 17.26 26.78 23.68
C SER A 7 18.24 25.89 24.43
N ARG A 8 18.84 26.38 25.52
CA ARG A 8 19.75 25.62 26.37
C ARG A 8 19.04 24.43 27.04
N GLU A 9 17.84 24.64 27.59
CA GLU A 9 17.02 23.57 28.18
C GLU A 9 16.65 22.49 27.15
N LEU A 10 16.28 22.88 25.93
CA LEU A 10 15.96 21.94 24.86
C LEU A 10 17.20 21.13 24.41
N ARG A 11 18.35 21.80 24.26
CA ARG A 11 19.63 21.13 23.95
C ARG A 11 20.00 20.11 25.03
N GLN A 12 19.70 20.39 26.30
CA GLN A 12 19.95 19.50 27.42
C GLN A 12 19.01 18.28 27.39
N ALA A 13 17.70 18.50 27.24
CA ALA A 13 16.70 17.42 27.20
C ALA A 13 16.90 16.44 26.02
N ILE A 14 17.39 16.93 24.87
CA ILE A 14 17.72 16.09 23.71
C ILE A 14 19.00 15.31 23.96
N ARG A 15 20.03 15.94 24.54
CA ARG A 15 21.28 15.26 24.92
C ARG A 15 21.01 14.05 25.82
N GLU A 16 20.08 14.22 26.76
CA GLU A 16 19.64 13.17 27.69
C GLU A 16 18.80 12.09 27.01
N SER A 17 18.07 12.42 25.93
CA SER A 17 17.15 11.49 25.25
C SER A 17 17.78 10.70 24.08
N PHE A 18 18.81 11.25 23.43
CA PHE A 18 19.40 10.72 22.19
C PHE A 18 20.89 10.39 22.30
N GLY A 19 21.57 10.80 23.37
CA GLY A 19 23.02 10.67 23.51
C GLY A 19 23.76 11.77 22.72
N SER A 20 24.93 12.18 23.21
CA SER A 20 25.68 13.35 22.72
C SER A 20 26.22 13.20 21.29
N SER A 21 26.24 11.99 20.74
CA SER A 21 26.99 11.62 19.53
C SER A 21 26.11 11.10 18.39
N SER A 22 24.79 11.28 18.46
CA SER A 22 23.90 10.87 17.36
C SER A 22 23.97 11.88 16.21
N ALA A 23 23.84 11.41 14.97
CA ALA A 23 23.82 12.27 13.78
C ALA A 23 22.65 13.27 13.85
N GLU A 24 21.52 12.82 14.37
CA GLU A 24 20.30 13.59 14.61
C GLU A 24 20.54 14.73 15.61
N MET A 25 21.37 14.50 16.63
CA MET A 25 21.76 15.55 17.59
C MET A 25 22.63 16.61 16.95
N THR A 26 23.50 16.22 16.01
CA THR A 26 24.36 17.15 15.27
C THR A 26 23.52 18.06 14.37
N GLU A 27 22.57 17.48 13.62
CA GLU A 27 21.65 18.24 12.77
C GLU A 27 20.74 19.16 13.59
N PHE A 28 20.22 18.68 14.71
CA PHE A 28 19.39 19.49 15.61
C PHE A 28 20.17 20.69 16.18
N LEU A 29 21.44 20.50 16.57
CA LEU A 29 22.30 21.58 17.06
C LEU A 29 22.57 22.61 15.96
N GLN A 30 22.84 22.17 14.73
CA GLN A 30 23.01 23.05 13.57
C GLN A 30 21.74 23.87 13.28
N ALA A 31 20.56 23.22 13.30
CA ALA A 31 19.27 23.88 13.15
C ALA A 31 19.03 24.93 14.25
N THR A 32 19.38 24.61 15.50
CA THR A 32 19.22 25.51 16.64
C THR A 32 20.19 26.69 16.59
N ASP A 33 21.43 26.47 16.15
CA ASP A 33 22.44 27.52 15.94
C ASP A 33 22.03 28.45 14.79
N ALA A 34 21.52 27.91 13.69
CA ALA A 34 20.96 28.69 12.59
C ALA A 34 19.79 29.57 13.07
N MET A 35 18.87 29.01 13.86
CA MET A 35 17.77 29.78 14.47
C MET A 35 18.25 30.85 15.45
N GLY A 36 19.31 30.57 16.24
CA GLY A 36 19.94 31.56 17.11
C GLY A 36 20.49 32.75 16.33
N LEU A 37 21.19 32.49 15.23
CA LEU A 37 21.71 33.54 14.32
C LEU A 37 20.59 34.36 13.68
N LEU A 38 19.42 33.77 13.40
CA LEU A 38 18.24 34.50 12.94
C LEU A 38 17.70 35.42 14.06
N VAL A 39 17.56 34.93 15.28
CA VAL A 39 17.04 35.74 16.40
C VAL A 39 17.99 36.88 16.76
N ASP A 40 19.31 36.67 16.70
CA ASP A 40 20.30 37.72 16.98
C ASP A 40 20.36 38.79 15.86
N ARG A 41 20.16 38.39 14.60
CA ARG A 41 20.13 39.35 13.47
C ARG A 41 18.82 40.11 13.32
N PHE A 42 17.73 39.65 13.91
CA PHE A 42 16.41 40.26 13.71
C PHE A 42 15.83 40.80 15.02
N ALA A 43 15.45 42.09 15.03
CA ALA A 43 14.84 42.73 16.19
C ALA A 43 13.55 42.02 16.64
N HIS A 44 13.31 42.03 17.96
CA HIS A 44 12.38 41.20 18.74
C HIS A 44 10.87 41.28 18.40
N ARG A 45 10.49 41.89 17.27
CA ARG A 45 9.08 42.08 16.86
C ARG A 45 8.79 41.58 15.44
N SER A 46 9.73 40.91 14.78
CA SER A 46 9.43 40.32 13.46
C SER A 46 8.46 39.13 13.62
N PRO A 47 7.35 39.08 12.86
CA PRO A 47 6.45 37.92 12.82
C PRO A 47 7.17 36.60 12.50
N ILE A 48 8.30 36.67 11.80
CA ILE A 48 9.17 35.53 11.49
C ILE A 48 9.74 34.91 12.78
N ILE A 49 10.15 35.75 13.73
CA ILE A 49 10.71 35.30 15.01
C ILE A 49 9.60 34.61 15.83
N LEU A 50 8.39 35.18 15.87
CA LEU A 50 7.26 34.60 16.58
C LEU A 50 6.87 33.22 16.01
N ASN A 51 6.92 33.06 14.68
CA ASN A 51 6.69 31.76 14.05
C ASN A 51 7.80 30.76 14.38
N ALA A 52 9.07 31.20 14.40
CA ALA A 52 10.18 30.37 14.82
C ALA A 52 10.01 29.92 16.29
N PHE A 53 9.48 30.77 17.17
CA PHE A 53 9.12 30.40 18.55
C PHE A 53 8.03 29.33 18.61
N GLU A 54 6.94 29.48 17.84
CA GLU A 54 5.87 28.48 17.80
C GLU A 54 6.38 27.14 17.26
N TRP A 55 7.21 27.17 16.21
CA TRP A 55 7.88 25.98 15.66
C TRP A 55 8.82 25.30 16.66
N LEU A 56 9.68 26.06 17.33
CA LEU A 56 10.57 25.55 18.37
C LEU A 56 9.78 24.91 19.52
N SER A 57 8.66 25.51 19.94
CA SER A 57 7.80 24.94 20.97
C SER A 57 7.20 23.59 20.56
N VAL A 58 6.87 23.41 19.29
CA VAL A 58 6.39 22.12 18.76
C VAL A 58 7.51 21.10 18.73
N ILE A 59 8.69 21.46 18.22
CA ILE A 59 9.84 20.55 18.16
C ILE A 59 10.19 20.06 19.57
N ARG A 60 10.15 20.95 20.58
CA ARG A 60 10.28 20.57 22.01
C ARG A 60 9.27 19.52 22.42
N GLN A 61 8.01 19.67 22.03
CA GLN A 61 6.96 18.74 22.38
C GLN A 61 7.21 17.36 21.73
N LEU A 62 7.59 17.33 20.46
CA LEU A 62 7.88 16.08 19.73
C LEU A 62 9.12 15.35 20.28
N VAL A 63 10.14 16.12 20.66
CA VAL A 63 11.33 15.63 21.37
C VAL A 63 10.94 15.04 22.72
N LYS A 64 10.13 15.74 23.52
CA LYS A 64 9.66 15.28 24.85
C LYS A 64 8.84 14.00 24.73
N GLU A 65 8.06 13.87 23.67
CA GLU A 65 7.30 12.65 23.34
C GLU A 65 8.16 11.50 22.78
N ARG A 66 9.49 11.70 22.67
CA ARG A 66 10.46 10.71 22.15
C ARG A 66 10.07 10.14 20.78
N LYS A 67 9.44 10.94 19.92
CA LYS A 67 9.10 10.55 18.53
C LYS A 67 10.35 10.62 17.64
N LYS A 68 11.27 9.65 17.85
CA LYS A 68 12.61 9.62 17.25
C LYS A 68 12.62 9.68 15.72
N GLY A 69 11.57 9.17 15.06
CA GLY A 69 11.48 9.12 13.59
C GLY A 69 11.51 10.51 12.92
N LEU A 70 10.92 11.54 13.54
CA LEU A 70 10.82 12.87 12.91
C LEU A 70 12.13 13.67 12.88
N LEU A 71 13.02 13.44 13.84
CA LEU A 71 14.29 14.15 13.94
C LEU A 71 15.36 13.50 13.04
N ALA A 72 15.16 12.25 12.63
CA ALA A 72 16.08 11.51 11.77
C ALA A 72 15.89 11.78 10.27
N CYS A 73 14.72 12.29 9.85
CA CYS A 73 14.39 12.39 8.42
C CYS A 73 14.92 13.65 7.71
N GLY A 74 15.76 14.49 8.32
CA GLY A 74 16.23 15.75 7.69
C GLY A 74 15.15 16.80 7.36
N ILE A 75 13.86 16.46 7.51
CA ILE A 75 12.67 17.30 7.25
C ILE A 75 12.76 18.64 7.96
N LEU A 76 13.27 18.64 9.19
CA LEU A 76 13.36 19.84 9.99
C LEU A 76 14.39 20.82 9.41
N THR A 77 15.55 20.32 8.99
CA THR A 77 16.62 21.11 8.39
C THR A 77 16.16 21.74 7.08
N GLU A 78 15.46 20.97 6.24
CA GLU A 78 14.94 21.49 4.97
C GLU A 78 13.81 22.49 5.14
N LEU A 79 12.91 22.29 6.10
CA LEU A 79 11.89 23.28 6.41
C LEU A 79 12.50 24.58 6.94
N ILE A 80 13.59 24.51 7.69
CA ILE A 80 14.33 25.68 8.16
C ILE A 80 15.05 26.39 6.99
N GLU A 81 15.76 25.65 6.14
CA GLU A 81 16.42 26.18 4.94
C GLU A 81 15.39 26.84 3.99
N ALA A 82 14.25 26.17 3.77
CA ALA A 82 13.11 26.68 3.01
C ALA A 82 12.61 28.02 3.57
N HIS A 83 12.42 28.07 4.90
CA HIS A 83 11.97 29.26 5.59
C HIS A 83 12.97 30.42 5.47
N MET A 84 14.27 30.12 5.54
CA MET A 84 15.34 31.11 5.38
C MET A 84 15.36 31.72 3.98
N VAL A 85 15.24 30.88 2.93
CA VAL A 85 15.21 31.35 1.55
C VAL A 85 13.98 32.24 1.30
N MET A 86 12.82 31.87 1.85
CA MET A 86 11.60 32.68 1.76
C MET A 86 11.68 33.99 2.52
N ALA A 87 12.32 34.00 3.69
CA ALA A 87 12.54 35.21 4.48
C ALA A 87 13.44 36.22 3.75
N GLU A 88 14.49 35.74 3.06
CA GLU A 88 15.38 36.61 2.27
C GLU A 88 14.69 37.15 1.00
N TYR A 89 13.82 36.36 0.37
CA TYR A 89 13.00 36.81 -0.77
C TYR A 89 12.01 37.92 -0.36
N VAL A 90 11.25 37.73 0.73
CA VAL A 90 10.26 38.71 1.21
C VAL A 90 10.91 40.05 1.57
N ARG A 91 12.21 40.06 1.90
CA ARG A 91 12.98 41.27 2.19
C ARG A 91 13.48 42.02 0.96
N GLY A 92 13.19 41.53 -0.25
CA GLY A 92 13.70 42.09 -1.50
C GLY A 92 15.21 41.91 -1.68
N ARG A 93 15.88 41.14 -0.82
CA ARG A 93 17.32 40.82 -0.94
C ARG A 93 17.61 39.73 -1.97
N ARG A 94 16.56 39.02 -2.36
CA ARG A 94 16.55 38.18 -3.57
C ARG A 94 15.47 38.71 -4.48
N SER A 95 15.89 39.24 -5.63
CA SER A 95 15.00 39.80 -6.64
C SER A 95 14.30 38.72 -7.46
N ASP A 96 14.84 37.50 -7.52
CA ASP A 96 14.30 36.42 -8.34
C ASP A 96 13.51 35.40 -7.51
N ARG A 97 12.18 35.47 -7.66
CA ARG A 97 11.20 34.54 -7.06
C ARG A 97 11.40 33.10 -7.52
N LYS A 98 11.79 32.90 -8.78
CA LYS A 98 11.95 31.58 -9.38
C LYS A 98 13.18 30.88 -8.80
N LEU A 99 14.29 31.61 -8.67
CA LEU A 99 15.51 31.13 -8.02
C LEU A 99 15.28 30.78 -6.54
N ALA A 100 14.49 31.60 -5.82
CA ALA A 100 14.13 31.31 -4.43
C ALA A 100 13.31 30.01 -4.32
N LEU A 101 12.29 29.84 -5.16
CA LEU A 101 11.45 28.63 -5.17
C LEU A 101 12.21 27.37 -5.62
N ASP A 102 13.14 27.49 -6.57
CA ASP A 102 13.97 26.37 -7.02
C ASP A 102 14.95 25.90 -5.93
N GLN A 103 15.38 26.78 -5.02
CA GLN A 103 16.21 26.44 -3.87
C GLN A 103 15.43 25.84 -2.69
N ILE A 104 14.11 25.83 -2.77
CA ILE A 104 13.23 25.28 -1.72
C ILE A 104 12.64 23.92 -2.14
N LYS A 105 13.10 23.37 -3.27
CA LYS A 105 12.72 22.02 -3.65
C LYS A 105 13.23 21.04 -2.59
N PRO A 106 12.36 20.18 -2.04
CA PRO A 106 12.78 19.19 -1.07
C PRO A 106 13.86 18.30 -1.69
N ARG A 107 14.94 18.01 -0.96
CA ARG A 107 16.00 17.15 -1.49
C ARG A 107 15.43 15.76 -1.80
N PRO A 108 16.00 15.04 -2.78
CA PRO A 108 15.51 13.71 -3.15
C PRO A 108 15.41 12.73 -1.97
N SER A 109 16.35 12.79 -1.02
CA SER A 109 16.33 11.97 0.21
C SER A 109 15.10 12.22 1.08
N LEU A 110 14.63 13.47 1.12
CA LEU A 110 13.42 13.84 1.87
C LEU A 110 12.17 13.29 1.22
N VAL A 111 12.13 13.30 -0.11
CA VAL A 111 11.04 12.73 -0.89
C VAL A 111 10.98 11.22 -0.65
N GLU A 112 12.13 10.55 -0.58
CA GLU A 112 12.23 9.13 -0.23
C GLU A 112 11.73 8.83 1.20
N ASP A 113 12.14 9.60 2.21
CA ASP A 113 11.70 9.40 3.60
C ASP A 113 10.21 9.71 3.81
N LEU A 114 9.69 10.73 3.13
CA LEU A 114 8.26 11.05 3.12
C LEU A 114 7.43 10.07 2.28
N THR A 115 8.04 9.14 1.53
CA THR A 115 7.29 8.05 0.88
C THR A 115 6.83 6.97 1.86
N CYS A 116 7.25 7.03 3.13
CA CYS A 116 6.62 6.26 4.19
C CYS A 116 5.20 6.79 4.43
N LEU A 117 4.20 6.01 4.03
CA LEU A 117 2.77 6.40 4.06
C LEU A 117 2.33 6.89 5.45
N GLU A 118 2.79 6.21 6.51
CA GLU A 118 2.48 6.55 7.90
C GLU A 118 3.09 7.91 8.30
N THR A 119 4.30 8.20 7.83
CA THR A 119 4.99 9.46 8.12
C THR A 119 4.34 10.63 7.37
N ALA A 120 3.95 10.44 6.11
CA ALA A 120 3.27 11.45 5.32
C ALA A 120 1.89 11.81 5.90
N ASP A 121 1.03 10.81 6.18
CA ASP A 121 -0.31 11.03 6.73
C ASP A 121 -0.26 11.65 8.12
N TRP A 122 0.70 11.24 8.95
CA TRP A 122 0.92 11.83 10.27
C TRP A 122 1.36 13.30 10.17
N CYS A 123 2.32 13.62 9.28
CA CYS A 123 2.77 15.01 9.05
C CYS A 123 1.63 15.90 8.55
N LEU A 124 0.78 15.37 7.66
CA LEU A 124 -0.43 16.03 7.14
C LEU A 124 -1.45 16.32 8.23
N LYS A 125 -1.79 15.30 9.03
CA LYS A 125 -2.74 15.43 10.13
C LYS A 125 -2.22 16.41 11.18
N TRP A 126 -0.96 16.26 11.57
CA TRP A 126 -0.30 17.14 12.53
C TRP A 126 -0.32 18.60 12.08
N PHE A 127 -0.01 18.87 10.80
CA PHE A 127 -0.01 20.23 10.27
C PHE A 127 -1.41 20.83 10.24
N THR A 128 -2.40 20.06 9.82
CA THR A 128 -3.81 20.47 9.81
C THR A 128 -4.26 20.82 11.23
N ASP A 129 -3.96 19.97 12.21
CA ASP A 129 -4.37 20.14 13.60
C ASP A 129 -3.60 21.27 14.31
N SER A 130 -2.32 21.48 14.00
CA SER A 130 -1.46 22.42 14.72
C SER A 130 -1.42 23.82 14.10
N CYS A 131 -1.39 23.91 12.77
CA CYS A 131 -1.22 25.19 12.06
C CYS A 131 -2.54 25.81 11.60
N MET A 132 -3.59 25.01 11.32
CA MET A 132 -4.90 25.56 10.95
C MET A 132 -5.77 25.87 12.18
N TRP A 133 -5.81 24.98 13.18
CA TRP A 133 -6.72 25.12 14.34
C TRP A 133 -6.45 26.36 15.19
N LYS A 134 -5.18 26.65 15.50
CA LYS A 134 -4.80 27.83 16.31
C LYS A 134 -5.05 29.15 15.57
N ARG A 135 -5.25 29.11 14.25
CA ARG A 135 -5.30 30.29 13.40
C ARG A 135 -6.70 30.63 12.90
N ILE A 136 -7.55 29.64 12.64
CA ILE A 136 -8.99 29.86 12.44
C ILE A 136 -9.59 30.59 13.65
N ASN A 137 -9.15 30.25 14.86
CA ASN A 137 -9.57 30.93 16.09
C ASN A 137 -8.95 32.34 16.30
N ARG A 138 -7.90 32.72 15.54
CA ARG A 138 -7.25 34.05 15.62
C ARG A 138 -7.65 34.99 14.48
N GLU A 139 -7.97 34.46 13.30
CA GLU A 139 -8.38 35.25 12.12
C GLU A 139 -9.90 35.50 12.11
N ALA A 140 -10.69 34.73 12.85
CA ALA A 140 -12.11 35.02 13.11
C ALA A 140 -12.37 36.35 13.85
N SER A 141 -11.32 37.05 14.31
CA SER A 141 -11.42 38.32 15.04
C SER A 141 -10.82 39.54 14.35
N GLY A 142 -10.33 39.46 13.11
CA GLY A 142 -9.79 40.66 12.44
C GLY A 142 -9.45 40.47 10.96
N SER A 143 -10.16 41.19 10.09
CA SER A 143 -10.02 41.18 8.64
C SER A 143 -8.82 42.02 8.19
N ASP A 144 -7.73 41.37 7.78
CA ASP A 144 -6.80 41.95 6.80
C ASP A 144 -6.02 40.86 6.06
N PHE A 145 -6.29 40.74 4.76
CA PHE A 145 -5.79 39.67 3.88
C PHE A 145 -4.41 39.95 3.26
N SER A 146 -3.75 41.07 3.59
CA SER A 146 -2.40 41.44 3.10
C SER A 146 -1.27 40.77 3.90
N SER A 147 -1.45 39.50 4.25
CA SER A 147 -0.58 38.79 5.18
C SER A 147 0.61 38.15 4.44
N PRO A 148 1.88 38.34 4.88
CA PRO A 148 3.10 37.79 4.24
C PRO A 148 3.21 36.24 4.29
N PHE A 149 2.11 35.54 4.57
CA PHE A 149 2.03 34.08 4.77
C PHE A 149 1.54 33.31 3.54
N PHE A 150 1.14 34.00 2.47
CA PHE A 150 0.85 33.39 1.16
C PHE A 150 1.95 32.44 0.65
N PRO A 151 3.25 32.74 0.82
CA PRO A 151 4.30 31.92 0.20
C PRO A 151 4.50 30.55 0.88
N VAL A 152 4.28 30.45 2.19
CA VAL A 152 4.39 29.18 2.94
C VAL A 152 3.22 28.26 2.61
N ARG A 153 2.00 28.80 2.49
CA ARG A 153 0.82 28.05 2.05
C ARG A 153 0.99 27.49 0.64
N ALA A 154 1.54 28.30 -0.27
CA ALA A 154 1.81 27.88 -1.64
C ALA A 154 2.87 26.76 -1.71
N LEU A 155 3.95 26.87 -0.93
CA LEU A 155 4.99 25.84 -0.87
C LEU A 155 4.44 24.51 -0.34
N LEU A 156 3.66 24.55 0.74
CA LEU A 156 3.04 23.34 1.30
C LEU A 156 2.05 22.69 0.33
N ALA A 157 1.23 23.48 -0.36
CA ALA A 157 0.33 22.96 -1.38
C ALA A 157 1.11 22.26 -2.51
N LEU A 158 2.26 22.81 -2.91
CA LEU A 158 3.14 22.17 -3.90
C LEU A 158 3.76 20.87 -3.36
N MET A 159 4.24 20.83 -2.11
CA MET A 159 4.78 19.61 -1.51
C MET A 159 3.72 18.52 -1.37
N LEU A 160 2.51 18.88 -0.93
CA LEU A 160 1.37 17.96 -0.84
C LEU A 160 1.00 17.40 -2.21
N HIS A 161 0.94 18.26 -3.22
CA HIS A 161 0.66 17.85 -4.59
C HIS A 161 1.71 16.84 -5.10
N GLU A 162 3.00 17.09 -4.86
CA GLU A 162 4.06 16.15 -5.25
C GLU A 162 4.01 14.83 -4.48
N LEU A 163 3.70 14.84 -3.18
CA LEU A 163 3.53 13.61 -2.39
C LEU A 163 2.34 12.77 -2.88
N VAL A 164 1.21 13.42 -3.17
CA VAL A 164 0.04 12.75 -3.76
C VAL A 164 0.41 12.15 -5.12
N ASN A 165 1.10 12.91 -5.98
CA ASN A 165 1.56 12.41 -7.27
C ASN A 165 2.53 11.24 -7.14
N ALA A 166 3.47 11.29 -6.21
CA ALA A 166 4.41 10.22 -5.94
C ALA A 166 3.68 8.95 -5.47
N ARG A 167 2.70 9.08 -4.56
CA ARG A 167 1.84 7.99 -4.13
C ARG A 167 1.09 7.36 -5.30
N THR A 168 0.43 8.16 -6.13
CA THR A 168 -0.30 7.65 -7.29
C THR A 168 0.63 6.96 -8.31
N ARG A 169 1.85 7.47 -8.52
CA ARG A 169 2.84 6.79 -9.38
C ARG A 169 3.27 5.45 -8.80
N ARG A 170 3.44 5.36 -7.48
CA ARG A 170 3.79 4.11 -6.79
C ARG A 170 2.66 3.08 -6.87
N GLU A 171 1.42 3.48 -6.60
CA GLU A 171 0.24 2.61 -6.73
C GLU A 171 0.13 2.06 -8.16
N LYS A 172 0.26 2.92 -9.19
CA LYS A 172 0.32 2.48 -10.59
C LYS A 172 1.44 1.48 -10.86
N ARG A 173 2.62 1.70 -10.28
CA ARG A 173 3.75 0.79 -10.48
C ARG A 173 3.50 -0.58 -9.83
N VAL A 174 2.83 -0.61 -8.67
CA VAL A 174 2.41 -1.86 -8.03
C VAL A 174 1.43 -2.61 -8.94
N ASP A 175 0.41 -1.92 -9.47
CA ASP A 175 -0.57 -2.52 -10.38
C ASP A 175 0.09 -3.09 -11.67
N GLU A 176 1.08 -2.37 -12.23
CA GLU A 176 1.86 -2.84 -13.39
C GLU A 176 2.63 -4.12 -13.08
N VAL A 177 3.34 -4.16 -11.95
CA VAL A 177 4.13 -5.32 -11.52
C VAL A 177 3.23 -6.51 -11.19
N GLU A 178 2.08 -6.28 -10.53
CA GLU A 178 1.09 -7.32 -10.26
C GLU A 178 0.52 -7.91 -11.56
N ARG A 179 0.27 -7.08 -12.57
CA ARG A 179 -0.17 -7.54 -13.89
C ARG A 179 0.91 -8.35 -14.62
N GLU A 180 2.17 -7.89 -14.60
CA GLU A 180 3.31 -8.63 -15.17
C GLU A 180 3.46 -9.99 -14.48
N LEU A 181 3.40 -10.03 -13.15
CA LEU A 181 3.45 -11.26 -12.37
C LEU A 181 2.28 -12.18 -12.71
N ALA A 182 1.07 -11.64 -12.82
CA ALA A 182 -0.11 -12.39 -13.20
C ALA A 182 0.03 -13.04 -14.59
N GLU A 183 0.58 -12.30 -15.57
CA GLU A 183 0.86 -12.82 -16.92
C GLU A 183 1.81 -14.03 -16.85
N HIS A 184 2.94 -13.90 -16.14
CA HIS A 184 3.91 -14.99 -15.99
C HIS A 184 3.30 -16.22 -15.28
N ILE A 185 2.50 -16.01 -14.23
CA ILE A 185 1.84 -17.11 -13.52
C ILE A 185 0.80 -17.79 -14.42
N GLY A 186 -0.02 -17.01 -15.12
CA GLY A 186 -1.05 -17.50 -16.03
C GLY A 186 -0.45 -18.36 -17.15
N ALA A 187 0.59 -17.85 -17.83
CA ALA A 187 1.33 -18.58 -18.86
C ALA A 187 1.87 -19.92 -18.34
N ARG A 188 2.55 -19.91 -17.19
CA ARG A 188 3.14 -21.10 -16.58
C ARG A 188 2.09 -22.15 -16.16
N LEU A 189 0.90 -21.70 -15.74
CA LEU A 189 -0.19 -22.62 -15.43
C LEU A 189 -0.74 -23.30 -16.68
N VAL A 190 -0.84 -22.58 -17.80
CA VAL A 190 -1.22 -23.17 -19.09
C VAL A 190 -0.17 -24.15 -19.59
N GLU A 191 1.13 -23.83 -19.46
CA GLU A 191 2.22 -24.76 -19.79
C GLU A 191 2.10 -26.07 -18.99
N LYS A 192 1.80 -25.99 -17.69
CA LYS A 192 1.57 -27.17 -16.85
C LYS A 192 0.36 -27.99 -17.29
N MET A 193 -0.72 -27.33 -17.71
CA MET A 193 -1.90 -27.99 -18.26
C MET A 193 -1.57 -28.72 -19.58
N VAL A 194 -0.83 -28.07 -20.48
CA VAL A 194 -0.38 -28.67 -21.74
C VAL A 194 0.57 -29.84 -21.48
N GLN A 195 1.50 -29.70 -20.55
CA GLN A 195 2.42 -30.78 -20.19
C GLN A 195 1.67 -31.98 -19.61
N TRP A 196 0.75 -31.75 -18.67
CA TRP A 196 -0.11 -32.81 -18.13
C TRP A 196 -0.86 -33.57 -19.22
N ARG A 197 -1.36 -32.86 -20.24
CA ARG A 197 -2.03 -33.49 -21.39
C ARG A 197 -1.06 -34.35 -22.22
N LYS A 198 0.16 -33.88 -22.44
CA LYS A 198 1.21 -34.65 -23.15
C LYS A 198 1.63 -35.90 -22.38
N ASP A 199 1.60 -35.84 -21.05
CA ASP A 199 1.93 -36.97 -20.17
C ASP A 199 0.80 -38.03 -20.09
N GLY A 200 -0.17 -37.98 -21.01
CA GLY A 200 -1.31 -38.91 -21.06
C GLY A 200 -2.48 -38.51 -20.17
N GLY A 201 -2.50 -37.28 -19.65
CA GLY A 201 -3.62 -36.73 -18.89
C GLY A 201 -4.94 -36.81 -19.65
N ALA A 202 -5.91 -37.54 -19.11
CA ALA A 202 -7.27 -37.66 -19.64
C ALA A 202 -8.27 -36.92 -18.76
N GLY A 203 -9.30 -36.34 -19.39
CA GLY A 203 -10.41 -35.67 -18.69
C GLY A 203 -10.14 -34.20 -18.35
N GLU A 204 -10.63 -33.76 -17.18
CA GLU A 204 -10.53 -32.39 -16.70
C GLU A 204 -9.20 -32.17 -15.98
N TRP A 205 -8.42 -31.17 -16.41
CA TRP A 205 -7.24 -30.72 -15.69
C TRP A 205 -7.65 -29.94 -14.45
N THR A 206 -7.37 -30.49 -13.28
CA THR A 206 -7.67 -29.85 -11.99
C THR A 206 -6.39 -29.37 -11.33
N LYS A 207 -6.40 -28.15 -10.79
CA LYS A 207 -5.24 -27.63 -10.05
C LYS A 207 -5.65 -26.73 -8.90
N TYR A 208 -5.09 -27.01 -7.73
CA TYR A 208 -5.10 -26.11 -6.59
C TYR A 208 -3.76 -25.38 -6.47
N VAL A 209 -3.81 -24.07 -6.27
CA VAL A 209 -2.64 -23.20 -6.05
C VAL A 209 -2.91 -22.30 -4.85
N ALA A 210 -2.13 -22.46 -3.80
CA ALA A 210 -2.11 -21.56 -2.66
C ALA A 210 -0.97 -20.55 -2.79
N ARG A 211 -1.20 -19.33 -2.31
CA ARG A 211 -0.17 -18.33 -2.09
C ARG A 211 -0.36 -17.66 -0.74
N THR A 212 0.74 -17.11 -0.24
CA THR A 212 0.74 -16.20 0.89
C THR A 212 0.86 -14.78 0.35
N ASP A 213 -0.03 -13.88 0.77
CA ASP A 213 -0.07 -12.50 0.32
C ASP A 213 -0.60 -11.58 1.42
N ASP A 214 0.23 -10.62 1.81
CA ASP A 214 -0.13 -9.57 2.77
C ASP A 214 -0.70 -8.33 2.09
N SER A 215 -0.83 -8.35 0.76
CA SER A 215 -1.44 -7.26 0.00
C SER A 215 -2.95 -7.14 0.29
N PRO A 216 -3.47 -5.91 0.49
CA PRO A 216 -4.91 -5.69 0.59
C PRO A 216 -5.65 -5.99 -0.72
N THR A 217 -4.94 -6.09 -1.85
CA THR A 217 -5.50 -6.32 -3.20
C THR A 217 -5.42 -7.78 -3.65
N ALA A 218 -5.24 -8.74 -2.73
CA ALA A 218 -5.11 -10.16 -3.05
C ALA A 218 -6.15 -10.69 -4.06
N LEU A 219 -7.41 -10.27 -3.95
CA LEU A 219 -8.46 -10.66 -4.92
C LEU A 219 -8.19 -10.15 -6.34
N THR A 220 -7.74 -8.90 -6.47
CA THR A 220 -7.41 -8.27 -7.76
C THR A 220 -6.30 -9.04 -8.46
N LEU A 221 -5.26 -9.43 -7.72
CA LEU A 221 -4.17 -10.23 -8.27
C LEU A 221 -4.63 -11.63 -8.69
N LEU A 222 -5.46 -12.31 -7.89
CA LEU A 222 -6.05 -13.59 -8.31
C LEU A 222 -6.90 -13.44 -9.58
N GLN A 223 -7.68 -12.37 -9.69
CA GLN A 223 -8.45 -12.07 -10.91
C GLN A 223 -7.53 -11.84 -12.12
N ALA A 224 -6.47 -11.05 -11.96
CA ALA A 224 -5.47 -10.84 -13.00
C ALA A 224 -4.84 -12.17 -13.47
N ILE A 225 -4.49 -13.07 -12.55
CA ILE A 225 -3.97 -14.40 -12.89
C ILE A 225 -4.99 -15.20 -13.70
N THR A 226 -6.29 -15.17 -13.33
CA THR A 226 -7.33 -15.87 -14.09
C THR A 226 -7.53 -15.30 -15.50
N PHE A 227 -7.40 -13.99 -15.68
CA PHE A 227 -7.47 -13.36 -17.00
C PHE A 227 -6.27 -13.76 -17.87
N ALA A 228 -5.06 -13.68 -17.32
CA ALA A 228 -3.85 -14.13 -18.00
C ALA A 228 -3.94 -15.60 -18.40
N PHE A 229 -4.34 -16.47 -17.47
CA PHE A 229 -4.55 -17.89 -17.74
C PHE A 229 -5.52 -18.11 -18.91
N THR A 230 -6.68 -17.45 -18.90
CA THR A 230 -7.70 -17.59 -19.94
C THR A 230 -7.18 -17.09 -21.30
N ALA A 231 -6.45 -15.96 -21.31
CA ALA A 231 -5.85 -15.39 -22.52
C ALA A 231 -4.75 -16.28 -23.13
N HIS A 232 -4.03 -17.05 -22.31
CA HIS A 232 -3.08 -18.04 -22.79
C HIS A 232 -3.75 -19.35 -23.20
N ALA A 233 -4.77 -19.80 -22.47
CA ALA A 233 -5.50 -21.02 -22.77
C ALA A 233 -6.26 -20.92 -24.10
N SER A 234 -6.82 -19.75 -24.44
CA SER A 234 -7.49 -19.52 -25.71
C SER A 234 -6.58 -19.54 -26.94
N LYS A 235 -5.26 -19.38 -26.75
CA LYS A 235 -4.27 -19.47 -27.84
C LYS A 235 -3.92 -20.92 -28.19
N LEU A 236 -4.31 -21.89 -27.36
CA LEU A 236 -4.09 -23.31 -27.65
C LEU A 236 -4.97 -23.68 -28.86
N SER A 237 -4.32 -23.99 -29.98
CA SER A 237 -5.01 -24.43 -31.19
C SER A 237 -5.56 -25.85 -30.99
N GLY A 238 -6.88 -26.04 -31.10
CA GLY A 238 -7.51 -27.36 -31.03
C GLY A 238 -8.45 -27.55 -29.84
N ASP A 239 -8.65 -28.83 -29.46
CA ASP A 239 -9.46 -29.26 -28.33
C ASP A 239 -8.75 -28.92 -27.01
N ALA A 240 -8.89 -27.67 -26.57
CA ALA A 240 -8.32 -27.19 -25.32
C ALA A 240 -8.84 -28.07 -24.16
N PRO A 241 -7.97 -28.59 -23.27
CA PRO A 241 -8.41 -29.44 -22.18
C PRO A 241 -9.46 -28.73 -21.31
N SER A 242 -10.52 -29.44 -20.91
CA SER A 242 -11.41 -28.97 -19.85
C SER A 242 -10.59 -28.72 -18.57
N TYR A 243 -10.87 -27.66 -17.83
CA TYR A 243 -10.11 -27.34 -16.62
C TYR A 243 -10.97 -26.81 -15.47
N ALA A 244 -10.46 -27.03 -14.24
CA ALA A 244 -10.90 -26.36 -13.02
C ALA A 244 -9.69 -25.98 -12.16
N LEU A 245 -9.47 -24.69 -11.98
CA LEU A 245 -8.33 -24.08 -11.29
C LEU A 245 -8.82 -23.32 -10.06
N LEU A 246 -8.34 -23.71 -8.88
CA LEU A 246 -8.60 -23.02 -7.61
C LEU A 246 -7.34 -22.29 -7.14
N LEU A 247 -7.44 -20.98 -7.00
CA LEU A 247 -6.41 -20.12 -6.45
C LEU A 247 -6.84 -19.62 -5.07
N THR A 248 -5.96 -19.68 -4.07
CA THR A 248 -6.22 -19.12 -2.75
C THR A 248 -5.08 -18.22 -2.30
N SER A 249 -5.42 -17.13 -1.60
CA SER A 249 -4.46 -16.18 -1.07
C SER A 249 -4.77 -15.90 0.40
N SER A 250 -3.84 -16.27 1.29
CA SER A 250 -3.95 -16.03 2.74
C SER A 250 -2.83 -15.09 3.22
N PRO A 251 -3.04 -14.26 4.24
CA PRO A 251 -1.96 -13.46 4.81
C PRO A 251 -0.91 -14.35 5.48
N SER A 252 0.32 -13.83 5.61
CA SER A 252 1.44 -14.52 6.27
C SER A 252 1.19 -14.68 7.77
N SER A 253 0.62 -13.64 8.38
CA SER A 253 0.24 -13.61 9.79
C SER A 253 -1.26 -13.81 9.93
N GLN A 254 -1.67 -15.04 10.24
CA GLN A 254 -3.08 -15.40 10.35
C GLN A 254 -3.57 -15.38 11.80
N ASN A 255 -4.78 -14.87 12.01
CA ASN A 255 -5.54 -14.92 13.25
C ASN A 255 -7.01 -15.24 12.95
N PHE A 256 -7.88 -15.27 13.97
CA PHE A 256 -9.31 -15.59 13.81
C PHE A 256 -10.10 -14.59 12.94
N ALA A 257 -9.56 -13.38 12.72
CA ALA A 257 -10.12 -12.36 11.85
C ALA A 257 -9.46 -12.29 10.47
N SER A 258 -8.40 -13.08 10.23
CA SER A 258 -7.74 -13.14 8.93
C SER A 258 -8.70 -13.61 7.86
N THR A 259 -8.55 -13.04 6.66
CA THR A 259 -9.40 -13.36 5.52
C THR A 259 -8.56 -14.01 4.44
N THR A 260 -8.90 -15.23 4.08
CA THR A 260 -8.34 -15.91 2.91
C THR A 260 -9.26 -15.69 1.72
N VAL A 261 -8.71 -15.19 0.63
CA VAL A 261 -9.42 -14.99 -0.63
C VAL A 261 -9.33 -16.26 -1.47
N VAL A 262 -10.45 -16.65 -2.08
CA VAL A 262 -10.58 -17.83 -2.93
C VAL A 262 -11.08 -17.40 -4.30
N MET A 263 -10.44 -17.88 -5.36
CA MET A 263 -10.84 -17.66 -6.75
C MET A 263 -10.83 -19.00 -7.49
N LEU A 264 -11.99 -19.39 -8.01
CA LEU A 264 -12.19 -20.59 -8.82
C LEU A 264 -12.45 -20.16 -10.27
N LEU A 265 -11.72 -20.78 -11.19
CA LEU A 265 -11.85 -20.60 -12.63
C LEU A 265 -12.07 -21.98 -13.26
N GLY A 266 -12.96 -22.09 -14.23
CA GLY A 266 -13.15 -23.34 -14.97
C GLY A 266 -13.61 -23.10 -16.40
N SER A 267 -13.55 -24.15 -17.22
CA SER A 267 -14.02 -24.12 -18.61
C SER A 267 -15.54 -24.36 -18.74
N ASP A 268 -16.19 -24.88 -17.71
CA ASP A 268 -17.64 -25.12 -17.64
C ASP A 268 -18.26 -24.39 -16.45
N ASP A 269 -19.24 -23.53 -16.73
CA ASP A 269 -19.97 -22.72 -15.74
C ASP A 269 -20.70 -23.58 -14.70
N LYS A 270 -21.29 -24.71 -15.14
CA LYS A 270 -22.02 -25.62 -14.26
C LYS A 270 -21.06 -26.25 -13.27
N ARG A 271 -19.94 -26.78 -13.77
CA ARG A 271 -18.86 -27.34 -12.96
C ARG A 271 -18.31 -26.33 -11.94
N VAL A 272 -18.06 -25.08 -12.35
CA VAL A 272 -17.57 -24.03 -11.45
C VAL A 272 -18.56 -23.76 -10.32
N LYS A 273 -19.86 -23.70 -10.63
CA LYS A 273 -20.91 -23.53 -9.62
C LYS A 273 -20.95 -24.71 -8.65
N GLU A 274 -20.91 -25.94 -9.14
CA GLU A 274 -20.91 -27.15 -8.31
C GLU A 274 -19.73 -27.19 -7.34
N VAL A 275 -18.51 -26.94 -7.83
CA VAL A 275 -17.31 -26.88 -6.98
C VAL A 275 -17.40 -25.73 -5.98
N GLY A 276 -17.88 -24.55 -6.40
CA GLY A 276 -18.10 -23.42 -5.49
C GLY A 276 -19.11 -23.71 -4.38
N ASP A 277 -20.18 -24.44 -4.70
CA ASP A 277 -21.17 -24.89 -3.72
C ASP A 277 -20.61 -25.95 -2.77
N GLU A 278 -19.79 -26.87 -3.27
CA GLU A 278 -19.09 -27.86 -2.44
C GLU A 278 -18.09 -27.21 -1.50
N LEU A 279 -17.29 -26.25 -1.98
CA LEU A 279 -16.37 -25.47 -1.14
C LEU A 279 -17.13 -24.78 0.01
N LYS A 280 -18.30 -24.19 -0.24
CA LYS A 280 -19.12 -23.58 0.83
C LYS A 280 -19.61 -24.61 1.86
N LYS A 281 -19.93 -25.85 1.45
CA LYS A 281 -20.32 -26.91 2.39
C LYS A 281 -19.15 -27.35 3.27
N GLN A 282 -17.97 -27.49 2.68
CA GLN A 282 -16.75 -27.92 3.37
C GLN A 282 -16.23 -26.83 4.31
N PHE A 283 -16.29 -25.56 3.90
CA PHE A 283 -15.78 -24.42 4.66
C PHE A 283 -16.92 -23.56 5.20
N LYS A 284 -17.34 -23.80 6.44
CA LYS A 284 -18.46 -23.08 7.09
C LYS A 284 -18.31 -21.54 7.09
N THR A 285 -17.08 -21.03 7.11
CA THR A 285 -16.80 -19.58 7.12
C THR A 285 -16.62 -19.00 5.72
N LEU A 286 -16.63 -19.81 4.67
CA LEU A 286 -16.47 -19.37 3.29
C LEU A 286 -17.79 -18.79 2.77
N LYS A 287 -17.76 -17.51 2.41
CA LYS A 287 -18.85 -16.81 1.73
C LYS A 287 -18.38 -16.42 0.33
N GLY A 288 -19.17 -16.71 -0.68
CA GLY A 288 -18.79 -16.43 -2.06
C GLY A 288 -19.88 -16.75 -3.07
N GLY A 289 -19.62 -16.36 -4.31
CA GLY A 289 -20.51 -16.50 -5.45
C GLY A 289 -19.75 -16.35 -6.77
N GLY A 290 -20.39 -16.73 -7.86
CA GLY A 290 -19.78 -16.71 -9.18
C GLY A 290 -20.81 -16.46 -10.28
N ARG A 291 -20.31 -15.98 -11.43
CA ARG A 291 -21.06 -15.87 -12.67
C ARG A 291 -20.18 -16.38 -13.80
N GLY A 292 -20.75 -17.29 -14.59
CA GLY A 292 -20.05 -17.89 -15.71
C GLY A 292 -18.86 -18.76 -15.26
N PRO A 293 -17.71 -18.67 -15.94
CA PRO A 293 -16.57 -19.58 -15.69
C PRO A 293 -15.78 -19.22 -14.43
N ARG A 294 -16.27 -18.26 -13.62
CA ARG A 294 -15.56 -17.70 -12.46
C ARG A 294 -16.43 -17.65 -11.23
N TRP A 295 -15.83 -18.04 -10.11
CA TRP A 295 -16.42 -17.96 -8.78
C TRP A 295 -15.38 -17.38 -7.81
N SER A 296 -15.81 -16.53 -6.88
CA SER A 296 -14.91 -15.93 -5.88
C SER A 296 -15.55 -15.94 -4.50
N GLY A 297 -14.72 -16.04 -3.47
CA GLY A 297 -15.16 -16.07 -2.10
C GLY A 297 -14.10 -15.62 -1.12
N LYS A 298 -14.52 -15.43 0.12
CA LYS A 298 -13.69 -15.07 1.26
C LYS A 298 -14.01 -16.01 2.42
N SER A 299 -12.98 -16.63 2.99
CA SER A 299 -13.08 -17.42 4.23
C SER A 299 -12.44 -16.62 5.36
N VAL A 300 -13.16 -16.50 6.47
CA VAL A 300 -12.64 -15.85 7.69
C VAL A 300 -12.09 -16.92 8.62
N GLY A 301 -10.92 -16.66 9.20
CA GLY A 301 -10.20 -17.54 10.12
C GLY A 301 -8.80 -17.91 9.62
N VAL A 302 -8.21 -18.89 10.28
CA VAL A 302 -6.91 -19.44 9.90
C VAL A 302 -7.08 -20.49 8.81
N TRP A 303 -6.37 -20.31 7.69
CA TRP A 303 -6.30 -21.25 6.58
C TRP A 303 -4.98 -22.02 6.66
N LEU A 304 -5.04 -23.29 7.07
CA LEU A 304 -3.88 -24.17 7.13
C LEU A 304 -3.74 -24.91 5.80
N ALA A 305 -2.62 -24.68 5.11
CA ALA A 305 -2.36 -25.29 3.80
C ALA A 305 -2.53 -26.82 3.82
N ASP A 306 -2.13 -27.48 4.91
CA ASP A 306 -2.19 -28.94 5.03
C ASP A 306 -3.60 -29.51 5.23
N ARG A 307 -4.53 -28.73 5.82
CA ARG A 307 -5.89 -29.19 6.11
C ARG A 307 -6.86 -28.61 5.10
N GLU A 308 -7.02 -27.29 5.11
CA GLU A 308 -7.93 -26.59 4.22
C GLU A 308 -7.47 -26.75 2.76
N GLY A 309 -6.17 -26.73 2.49
CA GLY A 309 -5.66 -26.93 1.13
C GLY A 309 -5.93 -28.33 0.57
N LYS A 310 -5.86 -29.39 1.39
CA LYS A 310 -6.23 -30.75 0.96
C LYS A 310 -7.72 -30.85 0.67
N VAL A 311 -8.57 -30.32 1.54
CA VAL A 311 -10.03 -30.30 1.34
C VAL A 311 -10.40 -29.51 0.09
N ALA A 312 -9.75 -28.36 -0.14
CA ALA A 312 -9.93 -27.54 -1.32
C ALA A 312 -9.52 -28.28 -2.61
N SER A 313 -8.38 -28.99 -2.58
CA SER A 313 -7.95 -29.83 -3.70
C SER A 313 -8.90 -31.00 -3.96
N LEU A 314 -9.43 -31.63 -2.92
CA LEU A 314 -10.40 -32.73 -3.05
C LEU A 314 -11.69 -32.25 -3.71
N ALA A 315 -12.20 -31.07 -3.35
CA ALA A 315 -13.39 -30.48 -3.95
C ALA A 315 -13.28 -30.31 -5.47
N LEU A 316 -12.08 -30.02 -6.00
CA LEU A 316 -11.84 -29.97 -7.45
C LEU A 316 -11.92 -31.33 -8.13
N THR A 317 -11.55 -32.40 -7.44
CA THR A 317 -11.47 -33.76 -8.02
C THR A 317 -12.76 -34.56 -7.92
N GLN A 318 -13.74 -34.09 -7.13
CA GLN A 318 -15.02 -34.79 -7.02
C GLN A 318 -15.71 -34.84 -8.38
N PRO A 319 -16.17 -36.01 -8.85
CA PRO A 319 -16.89 -36.12 -10.11
C PRO A 319 -18.13 -35.22 -10.06
N SER A 320 -18.40 -34.48 -11.15
CA SER A 320 -19.67 -33.75 -11.27
C SER A 320 -20.81 -34.75 -11.12
N ALA A 321 -21.73 -34.48 -10.18
CA ALA A 321 -22.88 -35.34 -9.94
C ALA A 321 -23.71 -35.58 -11.22
N ALA A 322 -23.60 -34.68 -12.20
CA ALA A 322 -24.27 -34.79 -13.49
C ALA A 322 -23.64 -35.83 -14.45
N ARG A 323 -22.33 -36.12 -14.34
CA ARG A 323 -21.65 -37.08 -15.26
C ARG A 323 -21.89 -38.55 -14.89
N GLY A 324 -22.41 -38.83 -13.70
CA GLY A 324 -22.73 -40.20 -13.27
C GLY A 324 -24.03 -40.77 -13.84
N ALA A 325 -24.86 -39.94 -14.50
CA ALA A 325 -26.17 -40.36 -15.01
C ALA A 325 -26.19 -40.64 -16.52
N GLU A 326 -25.12 -40.34 -17.25
CA GLU A 326 -25.08 -40.50 -18.71
C GLU A 326 -24.24 -41.72 -19.10
N ILE A 327 -24.97 -42.79 -19.46
CA ILE A 327 -24.54 -44.00 -20.20
C ILE A 327 -23.83 -45.08 -19.37
N ARG A 328 -24.64 -45.87 -18.68
CA ARG A 328 -24.58 -47.34 -18.82
C ARG A 328 -25.85 -47.80 -19.52
N VAL A 329 -26.00 -47.47 -20.79
CA VAL A 329 -26.81 -48.30 -21.68
C VAL A 329 -25.94 -49.51 -21.97
N TYR A 330 -26.05 -50.54 -21.13
CA TYR A 330 -25.66 -51.87 -21.56
C TYR A 330 -26.68 -52.28 -22.64
N ASP A 331 -26.21 -52.35 -23.87
CA ASP A 331 -26.86 -53.11 -24.94
C ASP A 331 -27.25 -54.47 -24.36
N SER A 332 -28.56 -54.64 -24.18
CA SER A 332 -29.20 -55.86 -23.74
C SER A 332 -29.86 -56.47 -24.98
N ALA A 333 -29.09 -57.16 -25.82
CA ALA A 333 -29.50 -58.07 -26.90
C ALA A 333 -28.21 -58.41 -27.68
N GLU A 334 -27.78 -59.65 -27.91
CA GLU A 334 -28.50 -60.90 -28.10
C GLU A 334 -27.60 -62.10 -27.75
N CYS A 335 -28.20 -63.08 -27.08
CA CYS A 335 -27.77 -64.47 -27.04
C CYS A 335 -28.08 -65.17 -28.37
N THR A 336 -27.23 -66.09 -28.82
CA THR A 336 -27.58 -67.48 -29.23
C THR A 336 -26.30 -68.22 -29.67
N GLU A 337 -25.81 -69.15 -28.84
CA GLU A 337 -25.93 -70.62 -29.00
C GLU A 337 -24.97 -71.21 -30.05
N ALA A 338 -23.97 -71.98 -29.57
CA ALA A 338 -23.80 -73.43 -29.77
C ALA A 338 -23.30 -73.81 -31.19
N SER A 339 -22.18 -74.49 -31.39
CA SER A 339 -21.70 -75.71 -30.73
C SER A 339 -20.19 -75.86 -30.82
#